data_AF-A0A484ZJM4-F1
#
_entry.id   AF-A0A484ZJM4-F1
#
_cell.length_a   1.000
_cell.length_b   1.000
_cell.length_c   1.000
_cell.angle_alpha   90.00
_cell.angle_beta   90.00
_cell.angle_gamma   90.00
#
_symmetry.space_group_name_H-M   'P 1'
#
loop_
_entity.id
_entity.type
_entity.pdbx_description
1 polymer ?
#
loop_
_entity_poly.entity_id
_entity_poly.type
_entity_poly.pdbx_seq_one_letter_code
_entity_poly.pdbx_strand_id
1 'polypeptide(L)' 'MIKLNFSMSPIVIGIILGPMAESNLRRALMMSEGDPSVFLTRPICATFLAIAILTLLLPIFGPGIKAYWKKRKAK' A
#
# COMPACT_ATOMS: atom_id res chain seq x y z
N MET A 1 14.29 15.41 24.97
CA MET A 1 14.02 15.41 23.52
C MET A 1 14.20 14.00 22.93
N ILE A 2 13.59 13.01 23.60
CA ILE A 2 13.67 11.56 23.30
C ILE A 2 12.23 11.02 23.26
N LYS A 3 11.42 11.40 22.26
CA LYS A 3 9.99 11.00 22.28
C LYS A 3 9.38 10.51 20.96
N LEU A 4 10.19 10.27 19.94
CA LEU A 4 9.83 9.40 18.83
C LEU A 4 11.13 8.71 18.39
N ASN A 5 11.38 7.47 18.84
CA ASN A 5 12.53 6.66 18.40
C ASN A 5 12.37 6.22 16.93
N PHE A 6 11.93 7.11 16.04
CA PHE A 6 11.99 6.87 14.61
C PHE A 6 13.47 6.97 14.23
N SER A 7 14.06 5.84 13.89
CA SER A 7 15.37 5.81 13.25
C SER A 7 15.34 6.76 12.05
N MET A 8 16.44 7.46 11.72
CA MET A 8 16.46 8.28 10.49
C MET A 8 16.27 7.45 9.21
N SER A 9 16.48 6.13 9.27
CA SER A 9 16.43 5.21 8.15
C SER A 9 15.14 5.27 7.31
N PRO A 10 13.91 5.18 7.88
CA PRO A 10 12.67 5.22 7.09
C PRO A 10 12.42 6.59 6.45
N ILE A 11 12.90 7.67 7.06
CA ILE A 11 12.76 9.04 6.52
C ILE A 11 13.56 9.17 5.23
N VAL A 12 14.83 8.74 5.27
CA VAL A 12 15.71 8.75 4.08
C VAL A 12 15.14 7.86 2.97
N ILE A 13 14.65 6.67 3.32
CA ILE A 13 14.02 5.75 2.36
C ILE A 13 12.78 6.40 1.72
N GLY A 14 11.92 7.05 2.51
CA GLY A 14 10.74 7.76 1.98
C GLY A 14 11.11 8.89 1.02
N ILE A 15 12.16 9.66 1.34
CA ILE A 15 12.65 10.76 0.49
C ILE A 15 13.19 10.24 -0.84
N ILE A 16 13.87 9.09 -0.87
CA ILE A 16 14.40 8.49 -2.11
C ILE A 16 13.28 7.82 -2.91
N LEU A 17 12.38 7.09 -2.24
CA LEU A 17 11.30 6.37 -2.89
C LEU A 17 10.19 7.28 -3.44
N GLY A 18 9.96 8.44 -2.82
CA GLY A 18 8.98 9.43 -3.29
C GLY A 18 9.14 9.82 -4.77
N PRO A 19 10.28 10.38 -5.20
CA PRO A 19 10.50 10.74 -6.60
C PRO A 19 10.54 9.51 -7.53
N MET A 20 10.93 8.34 -7.02
CA MET A 20 10.82 7.10 -7.80
C MET A 20 9.37 6.70 -8.02
N ALA A 21 8.50 6.82 -7.02
CA ALA A 21 7.07 6.55 -7.16
C ALA A 21 6.42 7.50 -8.17
N GLU A 22 6.69 8.79 -8.06
CA GLU A 22 6.14 9.82 -8.97
C GLU A 22 6.60 9.62 -10.42
N SER A 23 7.88 9.33 -10.63
CA SER A 23 8.41 9.07 -11.98
C SER A 23 7.82 7.81 -12.61
N ASN A 24 7.60 6.75 -11.82
CA ASN A 24 6.93 5.53 -12.29
C ASN A 24 5.44 5.77 -12.56
N LEU A 25 4.74 6.53 -11.72
CA LEU A 25 3.35 6.92 -11.94
C LEU A 25 3.20 7.73 -13.23
N ARG A 26 4.03 8.77 -13.41
CA ARG A 26 4.04 9.58 -14.63
C ARG A 26 4.37 8.76 -15.86
N ARG A 27 5.33 7.83 -15.77
CA ARG A 27 5.68 6.91 -16.87
C ARG A 27 4.50 6.01 -17.23
N ALA A 28 3.81 5.44 -16.24
CA ALA A 28 2.64 4.61 -16.47
C ALA A 28 1.51 5.40 -17.15
N LEU A 29 1.25 6.63 -16.70
CA LEU A 29 0.23 7.51 -17.31
C LEU A 29 0.59 7.95 -18.72
N MET A 30 1.86 8.29 -18.99
CA MET A 30 2.31 8.62 -20.35
C MET A 30 2.18 7.43 -21.30
N MET A 31 2.49 6.22 -20.85
CA MET A 31 2.30 4.99 -21.64
C MET A 31 0.82 4.66 -21.88
N SER A 32 -0.06 5.20 -21.07
CA SER A 32 -1.51 4.99 -21.11
C SER A 32 -2.25 6.13 -21.81
N GLU A 33 -1.53 7.04 -22.47
CA GLU A 33 -2.07 8.25 -23.09
C GLU A 33 -2.86 9.15 -22.11
N GLY A 34 -2.55 9.07 -20.83
CA GLY A 34 -3.23 9.79 -19.76
C GLY A 34 -4.46 9.07 -19.19
N ASP A 35 -4.80 7.87 -19.65
CA ASP A 35 -5.97 7.13 -19.17
C ASP A 35 -5.67 6.33 -17.88
N PRO A 36 -6.30 6.66 -16.73
CA PRO A 36 -6.09 5.96 -15.47
C PRO A 36 -6.75 4.56 -15.44
N SER A 37 -7.59 4.22 -16.42
CA SER A 37 -8.21 2.90 -16.54
C SER A 37 -7.19 1.80 -16.84
N VAL A 38 -5.95 2.14 -17.21
CA VAL A 38 -4.85 1.18 -17.38
C VAL A 38 -4.54 0.41 -16.11
N PHE A 39 -4.75 1.01 -14.94
CA PHE A 39 -4.57 0.31 -13.67
C PHE A 39 -5.55 -0.86 -13.46
N LEU A 40 -6.71 -0.84 -14.13
CA LEU A 40 -7.73 -1.88 -14.05
C LEU A 40 -7.75 -2.81 -15.29
N THR A 41 -7.42 -2.29 -16.48
CA THR A 41 -7.35 -3.10 -17.71
C THR A 41 -6.08 -3.97 -17.78
N ARG A 42 -4.98 -3.57 -17.13
CA ARG A 42 -3.78 -4.41 -17.02
C ARG A 42 -3.93 -5.38 -15.83
N PRO A 43 -4.06 -6.70 -16.05
CA PRO A 43 -4.33 -7.67 -14.98
C PRO A 43 -3.23 -7.68 -13.90
N ILE A 44 -1.98 -7.40 -14.28
CA ILE A 44 -0.85 -7.30 -13.35
C ILE A 44 -0.97 -6.06 -12.45
N CYS A 45 -1.36 -4.91 -13.00
CA CYS A 45 -1.58 -3.71 -12.20
C CYS A 45 -2.77 -3.90 -11.24
N ALA A 46 -3.84 -4.50 -11.74
CA ALA A 46 -5.05 -4.77 -10.97
C ALA A 46 -4.78 -5.70 -9.78
N THR A 47 -3.98 -6.78 -9.96
CA THR A 47 -3.63 -7.68 -8.86
C THR A 47 -2.78 -7.00 -7.80
N PHE A 48 -1.77 -6.21 -8.18
CA PHE A 48 -0.96 -5.45 -7.22
C PHE A 48 -1.79 -4.39 -6.47
N LEU A 49 -2.70 -3.69 -7.15
CA LEU A 49 -3.62 -2.74 -6.53
C LEU A 49 -4.56 -3.45 -5.54
N ALA A 50 -5.12 -4.60 -5.91
CA ALA A 50 -5.97 -5.40 -5.05
C ALA A 50 -5.22 -5.84 -3.77
N ILE A 51 -3.98 -6.32 -3.91
CA ILE A 51 -3.13 -6.70 -2.77
C ILE A 51 -2.82 -5.49 -1.88
N ALA A 52 -2.51 -4.33 -2.47
CA ALA A 52 -2.23 -3.11 -1.74
C ALA A 52 -3.46 -2.66 -0.91
N ILE A 53 -4.63 -2.62 -1.53
CA ILE A 53 -5.90 -2.30 -0.85
C ILE A 53 -6.19 -3.32 0.25
N LEU A 54 -6.04 -4.61 -0.03
CA LEU A 54 -6.25 -5.67 0.97
C LEU A 54 -5.31 -5.48 2.17
N THR A 55 -4.04 -5.18 1.94
CA THR A 55 -3.03 -4.94 2.99
C THR A 55 -3.35 -3.71 3.83
N LEU A 56 -3.88 -2.65 3.20
CA LEU A 56 -4.25 -1.42 3.88
C LEU A 56 -5.55 -1.58 4.69
N LEU A 57 -6.49 -2.39 4.21
CA LEU A 57 -7.75 -2.70 4.87
C LEU A 57 -7.63 -3.76 5.97
N LEU A 58 -6.67 -4.69 5.86
CA LEU A 58 -6.41 -5.75 6.84
C LEU A 58 -6.24 -5.25 8.29
N PRO A 59 -5.47 -4.19 8.60
CA PRO A 59 -5.36 -3.65 9.96
C PRO A 59 -6.60 -2.85 10.40
N ILE A 60 -7.39 -2.31 9.47
CA ILE A 60 -8.60 -1.54 9.77
C ILE A 60 -9.76 -2.48 10.15
N PHE A 61 -9.97 -3.55 9.39
CA PHE A 61 -10.93 -4.61 9.73
C PHE A 61 -10.35 -5.64 10.70
N GLY A 62 -9.03 -5.65 10.85
CA GLY A 62 -8.24 -6.53 11.71
C GLY A 62 -8.67 -6.59 13.17
N PRO A 63 -8.95 -5.49 13.90
CA PRO A 63 -9.45 -5.57 15.27
C PRO A 63 -10.83 -6.25 15.35
N GLY A 64 -11.71 -6.07 14.35
CA GLY A 64 -12.98 -6.79 14.24
C GLY A 64 -12.81 -8.27 13.89
N ILE A 65 -11.87 -8.59 13.01
CA ILE A 65 -11.56 -9.96 12.55
C ILE A 65 -10.77 -10.76 13.60
N LYS A 66 -9.79 -10.14 14.31
CA LYS A 66 -9.03 -10.75 15.41
C LYS A 66 -9.93 -11.09 16.59
N ALA A 67 -10.91 -10.24 16.92
CA ALA A 67 -11.88 -10.53 17.96
C ALA A 67 -12.74 -11.75 17.59
N TYR A 68 -13.13 -11.88 16.31
CA TYR A 68 -13.86 -13.04 15.79
C TYR A 68 -13.01 -14.32 15.75
N TRP A 69 -11.73 -14.23 15.35
CA TRP A 69 -10.81 -15.37 15.30
C TRP A 69 -10.34 -15.84 16.68
N LYS A 70 -10.13 -14.93 17.64
CA LYS A 70 -9.80 -15.30 19.03
C LYS A 70 -10.97 -16.02 19.71
N LYS A 71 -12.21 -15.66 19.40
CA LYS A 71 -13.42 -16.39 19.87
C LYS A 71 -13.54 -17.80 19.29
N ARG A 72 -13.08 -18.03 18.04
CA ARG A 72 -13.09 -19.38 17.42
C ARG A 72 -11.94 -20.28 17.89
N LYS A 73 -10.80 -19.72 18.32
CA LYS A 73 -9.65 -20.49 18.83
C LYS A 73 -9.76 -20.85 20.32
N ALA A 74 -10.78 -20.34 21.01
CA ALA A 74 -11.07 -20.59 22.43
C ALA A 74 -12.34 -21.45 22.64
N LYS A 75 -12.85 -22.06 21.57
CA LYS A 75 -13.91 -23.06 21.58
C LYS A 75 -13.37 -24.33 20.94
#